data_AF-A0A925HNA2-F1
#
_entry.id   AF-A0A925HNA2-F1
#
_cell.length_a   1.000
_cell.length_b   1.000
_cell.length_c   1.000
_cell.angle_alpha   90.00
_cell.angle_beta   90.00
_cell.angle_gamma   90.00
#
_symmetry.space_group_name_H-M   'P 1'
#
loop_
_entity.id
_entity.type
_entity.pdbx_description
1 polymer ?
#
loop_
_entity_poly.entity_id
_entity_poly.type
_entity_poly.pdbx_seq_one_letter_code
_entity_poly.pdbx_strand_id
1 'polypeptide(L)'
;MIESSFCLLTGVGPKTERRWWQQGIETWREFLSSSSIPGIGPSRKAVYDEALGQAQAHQAREDARYFGNKLPASEQWRLYEWLRPRAVYLDIETNSFGQITVVGLYGKGASHHW
;
A
#
# COMPACT_ATOMS: atom_id res chain seq x y z
N MET A 1 -7.60 -4.27 -3.22
CA MET A 1 -6.80 -4.62 -2.01
C MET A 1 -5.34 -4.30 -2.30
N ILE A 2 -4.42 -4.34 -1.31
CA ILE A 2 -3.02 -3.95 -1.53
C ILE A 2 -2.32 -4.83 -2.60
N GLU A 3 -2.80 -6.06 -2.75
CA GLU A 3 -2.39 -7.07 -3.72
C GLU A 3 -2.71 -6.69 -5.17
N SER A 4 -3.52 -5.66 -5.37
CA SER A 4 -3.78 -5.08 -6.69
C SER A 4 -2.85 -3.91 -7.01
N SER A 5 -2.01 -3.47 -6.06
CA SER A 5 -1.12 -2.34 -6.30
C SER A 5 0.26 -2.79 -6.77
N PHE A 6 0.70 -2.23 -7.89
CA PHE A 6 2.04 -2.45 -8.43
C PHE A 6 2.97 -1.25 -8.20
N CYS A 7 2.46 -0.14 -7.65
CA CYS A 7 3.24 1.06 -7.32
C CYS A 7 4.37 0.85 -6.29
N LEU A 8 4.46 -0.32 -5.66
CA LEU A 8 5.58 -0.72 -4.80
C LEU A 8 6.81 -1.20 -5.59
N LEU A 9 6.66 -1.45 -6.89
CA LEU A 9 7.73 -1.90 -7.77
C LEU A 9 8.50 -0.69 -8.31
N THR A 10 9.83 -0.77 -8.26
CA THR A 10 10.71 0.30 -8.75
C THR A 10 10.41 0.64 -10.21
N GLY A 11 10.07 1.90 -10.49
CA GLY A 11 9.76 2.37 -11.85
C GLY A 11 8.33 2.07 -12.33
N VAL A 12 7.47 1.55 -11.45
CA VAL A 12 6.03 1.38 -11.73
C VAL A 12 5.24 2.46 -11.02
N GLY A 13 4.58 3.32 -11.79
CA GLY A 13 3.63 4.31 -11.27
C GLY A 13 2.18 4.00 -11.67
N PRO A 14 1.22 4.84 -11.26
CA PRO A 14 -0.21 4.60 -11.47
C PRO A 14 -0.62 4.41 -12.93
N LYS A 15 0.10 5.02 -13.88
CA LYS A 15 -0.15 4.84 -15.33
C LYS A 15 0.18 3.43 -15.80
N THR A 16 1.34 2.90 -15.40
CA THR A 16 1.79 1.55 -15.75
C THR A 16 0.91 0.50 -15.09
N GLU A 17 0.61 0.69 -13.80
CA GLU A 17 -0.32 -0.14 -13.03
C GLU A 17 -1.69 -0.24 -13.73
N ARG A 18 -2.29 0.90 -14.09
CA ARG A 18 -3.57 0.93 -14.79
C ARG A 18 -3.54 0.22 -16.14
N ARG A 19 -2.41 0.32 -16.86
CA ARG A 19 -2.23 -0.42 -18.12
C ARG A 19 -2.24 -1.92 -17.90
N TRP A 20 -1.59 -2.41 -16.85
CA TRP A 20 -1.59 -3.83 -16.50
C TRP A 20 -2.99 -4.32 -16.10
N TRP A 21 -3.73 -3.52 -15.32
CA TRP A 21 -5.13 -3.83 -15.00
C TRP A 21 -5.99 -3.96 -16.26
N GLN A 22 -5.88 -3.01 -17.20
CA GLN A 22 -6.58 -3.07 -18.48
C GLN A 22 -6.19 -4.27 -19.36
N GLN A 23 -5.04 -4.89 -19.08
CA GLN A 23 -4.54 -6.10 -19.74
C GLN A 23 -4.89 -7.39 -18.97
N GLY A 24 -5.74 -7.31 -17.94
CA GLY A 24 -6.17 -8.46 -17.13
C GLY A 24 -5.17 -8.89 -16.06
N ILE A 25 -4.14 -8.08 -15.79
CA ILE A 25 -3.16 -8.31 -14.72
C ILE A 25 -3.54 -7.39 -13.56
N GLU A 26 -4.58 -7.76 -12.82
CA GLU A 26 -5.19 -6.95 -11.76
C GLU A 26 -4.55 -7.18 -10.38
N THR A 27 -3.93 -8.34 -10.19
CA THR A 27 -3.38 -8.79 -8.91
C THR A 27 -1.95 -9.31 -9.04
N TRP A 28 -1.21 -9.32 -7.94
CA TRP A 28 0.12 -9.95 -7.87
C TRP A 28 0.08 -11.41 -8.30
N ARG A 29 -1.01 -12.13 -7.98
CA ARG A 29 -1.21 -13.53 -8.38
C ARG A 29 -1.26 -13.67 -9.90
N GLU A 30 -2.04 -12.84 -10.59
CA GLU A 30 -2.09 -12.86 -12.06
C GLU A 30 -0.72 -12.52 -12.65
N PHE A 31 -0.05 -11.48 -12.11
CA PHE A 31 1.28 -11.10 -12.55
C PHE A 31 2.30 -12.24 -12.43
N LEU A 32 2.34 -12.91 -11.27
CA LEU A 32 3.25 -14.02 -10.98
C LEU A 32 2.93 -15.27 -11.81
N SER A 33 1.65 -15.52 -12.10
CA SER A 33 1.22 -16.65 -12.93
C SER A 33 1.53 -16.45 -14.43
N SER A 34 1.73 -15.21 -14.86
CA SER A 34 2.03 -14.91 -16.26
C SER A 34 3.51 -15.09 -16.58
N SER A 35 3.80 -15.80 -17.66
CA SER A 35 5.17 -15.98 -18.18
C SER A 35 5.75 -14.70 -18.78
N SER A 36 4.89 -13.77 -19.22
CA SER A 36 5.31 -12.47 -19.73
C SER A 36 4.27 -11.39 -19.44
N ILE A 37 4.71 -10.14 -19.38
CA ILE A 37 3.83 -8.99 -19.16
C ILE A 37 4.13 -7.96 -20.25
N PRO A 38 3.11 -7.44 -20.97
CA PRO A 38 3.34 -6.54 -22.07
C PRO A 38 4.18 -5.32 -21.67
N GLY A 39 5.25 -5.07 -22.44
CA GLY A 39 6.16 -3.93 -22.28
C GLY A 39 7.11 -4.00 -21.08
N ILE A 40 7.33 -5.18 -20.51
CA ILE A 40 8.51 -5.44 -19.67
C ILE A 40 9.30 -6.63 -20.22
N GLY A 41 10.64 -6.51 -20.23
CA GLY A 41 11.52 -7.59 -20.66
C GLY A 41 11.70 -8.67 -19.58
N PRO A 42 12.21 -9.87 -19.95
CA PRO A 42 12.34 -11.02 -19.05
C PRO A 42 13.12 -10.73 -17.76
N SER A 43 14.24 -10.00 -17.84
CA SER A 43 15.05 -9.67 -16.66
C SER A 43 14.29 -8.78 -15.67
N ARG A 44 13.52 -7.81 -16.17
CA ARG A 44 12.69 -6.94 -15.33
C ARG A 44 11.51 -7.70 -14.74
N LYS A 45 10.91 -8.61 -15.51
CA LYS A 45 9.87 -9.52 -15.03
C LYS A 45 10.37 -10.37 -13.85
N ALA A 46 11.56 -10.98 -13.97
CA ALA A 46 12.15 -11.76 -12.87
C ALA A 46 12.37 -10.94 -11.59
N VAL A 47 12.88 -9.70 -11.72
CA VAL A 47 13.05 -8.78 -10.57
C VAL A 47 11.70 -8.43 -9.94
N TYR A 48 10.67 -8.19 -10.76
CA TYR A 48 9.33 -7.89 -10.25
C TYR A 48 8.67 -9.12 -9.60
N ASP A 49 8.90 -10.33 -10.13
CA ASP A 49 8.40 -11.56 -9.53
C ASP A 49 8.99 -11.77 -8.13
N GLU A 50 10.29 -11.57 -7.96
CA GLU A 50 10.94 -11.63 -6.65
C GLU A 50 10.36 -10.59 -5.69
N ALA A 51 10.22 -9.33 -6.13
CA ALA A 51 9.69 -8.25 -5.31
C ALA A 51 8.23 -8.49 -4.89
N LEU A 52 7.39 -9.05 -5.78
CA LEU A 52 6.01 -9.40 -5.47
C LEU A 52 5.93 -10.63 -4.54
N GLY A 53 6.83 -11.61 -4.70
CA GLY A 53 6.95 -12.73 -3.75
C GLY A 53 7.32 -12.27 -2.35
N GLN A 54 8.26 -11.33 -2.23
CA GLN A 54 8.60 -10.67 -0.96
C GLN A 54 7.39 -9.90 -0.40
N ALA A 55 6.69 -9.13 -1.24
CA ALA A 55 5.49 -8.40 -0.83
C ALA A 55 4.40 -9.35 -0.29
N GLN A 56 4.16 -10.50 -0.91
CA GLN A 56 3.25 -11.53 -0.40
C GLN A 56 3.68 -12.05 0.97
N ALA A 57 4.96 -12.33 1.17
CA ALA A 57 5.48 -12.79 2.46
C ALA A 57 5.32 -11.73 3.57
N HIS A 58 5.56 -10.46 3.28
CA HIS A 58 5.35 -9.36 4.23
C HIS A 58 3.86 -9.09 4.49
N GLN A 59 3.02 -9.22 3.47
CA GLN A 59 1.57 -9.11 3.63
C GLN A 59 1.04 -10.19 4.58
N ALA A 60 1.46 -11.44 4.40
CA ALA A 60 1.07 -12.57 5.25
C ALA A 60 1.50 -12.41 6.72
N ARG A 61 2.55 -11.63 6.97
CA ARG A 61 3.04 -11.26 8.31
C ARG A 61 2.45 -9.95 8.83
N GLU A 62 1.51 -9.35 8.10
CA GLU A 62 0.90 -8.06 8.40
C GLU A 62 1.88 -6.88 8.56
N ASP A 63 3.05 -6.96 7.91
CA ASP A 63 4.13 -5.99 8.07
C ASP A 63 3.86 -4.68 7.32
N ALA A 64 3.12 -3.78 7.95
CA ALA A 64 2.77 -2.47 7.40
C ALA A 64 4.00 -1.58 7.14
N ARG A 65 5.08 -1.75 7.91
CA ARG A 65 6.30 -0.93 7.79
C ARG A 65 7.00 -1.19 6.46
N TYR A 66 7.06 -2.45 6.04
CA TYR A 66 7.57 -2.82 4.73
C TYR A 66 6.87 -2.02 3.61
N PHE A 67 5.54 -1.99 3.60
CA PHE A 67 4.79 -1.29 2.55
C PHE A 67 4.87 0.22 2.66
N GLY A 68 4.89 0.79 3.87
CA GLY A 68 5.11 2.22 4.08
C GLY A 68 6.45 2.68 3.50
N ASN A 69 7.48 1.85 3.57
CA ASN A 69 8.80 2.14 3.00
C ASN A 69 8.89 1.88 1.49
N LYS A 70 8.09 0.95 0.95
CA LYS A 70 8.11 0.60 -0.48
C LYS A 70 7.24 1.49 -1.34
N LEU A 71 6.09 1.94 -0.83
CA LEU A 71 5.19 2.81 -1.57
C LEU A 71 5.71 4.25 -1.56
N PRO A 72 5.65 4.97 -2.71
CA PRO A 72 5.81 6.41 -2.72
C PRO A 72 4.81 7.07 -1.76
N ALA A 73 5.21 8.18 -1.12
CA ALA A 73 4.35 8.89 -0.16
C ALA A 73 2.96 9.23 -0.74
N SER A 74 2.89 9.60 -2.03
CA SER A 74 1.63 9.89 -2.73
C SER A 74 0.72 8.68 -2.94
N GLU A 75 1.23 7.45 -2.77
CA GLU A 75 0.50 6.19 -2.97
C GLU A 75 0.26 5.44 -1.65
N GLN A 76 0.79 5.93 -0.51
CA GLN A 76 0.62 5.28 0.80
C GLN A 76 -0.85 5.18 1.24
N TRP A 77 -1.74 6.04 0.73
CA TRP A 77 -3.18 5.97 1.00
C TRP A 77 -3.78 4.60 0.61
N ARG A 78 -3.15 3.86 -0.30
CA ARG A 78 -3.59 2.50 -0.69
C ARG A 78 -3.51 1.49 0.44
N LEU A 79 -2.71 1.77 1.48
CA LEU A 79 -2.65 0.95 2.67
C LEU A 79 -3.91 1.09 3.54
N TYR A 80 -4.68 2.16 3.37
CA TYR A 80 -5.82 2.46 4.23
C TYR A 80 -6.79 1.27 4.33
N GLU A 81 -7.28 0.75 3.19
CA GLU A 81 -8.24 -0.37 3.21
C GLU A 81 -7.68 -1.62 3.92
N TRP A 82 -6.39 -1.90 3.75
CA TRP A 82 -5.75 -3.06 4.37
C TRP A 82 -5.45 -2.87 5.87
N LEU A 83 -5.22 -1.63 6.31
CA LEU A 83 -4.89 -1.30 7.69
C LEU A 83 -6.11 -0.87 8.51
N ARG A 84 -7.20 -0.45 7.87
CA ARG A 84 -8.41 0.11 8.51
C ARG A 84 -8.93 -0.72 9.69
N PRO A 85 -9.04 -2.06 9.61
CA PRO A 85 -9.55 -2.86 10.73
C PRO A 85 -8.69 -2.79 12.01
N ARG A 86 -7.43 -2.39 11.88
CA ARG A 86 -6.41 -2.32 12.95
C ARG A 86 -5.83 -0.92 13.12
N ALA A 87 -6.42 0.08 12.46
CA ALA A 87 -6.00 1.47 12.56
C ALA A 87 -6.61 2.14 13.79
N VAL A 88 -5.90 3.14 14.30
CA VAL A 88 -6.42 4.16 15.21
C VAL A 88 -6.32 5.49 14.48
N TYR A 89 -7.33 6.33 14.67
CA TYR A 89 -7.40 7.67 14.13
C TYR A 89 -7.04 8.65 15.24
N LEU A 90 -5.98 9.41 15.02
CA LEU A 90 -5.49 10.43 15.93
C LEU A 90 -5.99 11.79 15.46
N ASP A 91 -6.59 12.52 16.38
CA ASP A 91 -7.06 13.89 16.17
C ASP A 91 -6.36 14.81 17.19
N ILE A 92 -5.77 15.89 16.71
CA ILE A 92 -5.04 16.86 17.54
C ILE A 92 -5.63 18.24 17.25
N GLU A 93 -6.30 18.78 18.25
CA GLU A 93 -6.84 20.14 18.19
C GLU A 93 -5.87 21.12 18.84
N THR A 94 -5.72 22.29 18.22
CA THR A 94 -4.85 23.36 18.71
C THR A 94 -5.58 24.69 18.78
N ASN A 95 -5.24 25.53 19.75
CA ASN A 95 -5.74 26.91 19.80
C ASN A 95 -5.00 27.82 18.80
N SER A 96 -5.40 29.10 18.75
CA SER A 96 -4.79 30.11 17.86
C SER A 96 -3.30 30.39 18.12
N PHE A 97 -2.74 29.89 19.23
CA PHE A 97 -1.32 30.00 19.58
C PHE A 97 -0.55 28.70 19.33
N GLY A 98 -1.20 27.68 18.74
CA GLY A 98 -0.59 26.37 18.47
C GLY A 98 -0.44 25.48 19.71
N GLN A 99 -1.07 25.83 20.83
CA GLN A 99 -1.09 24.97 22.02
C GLN A 99 -2.11 23.85 21.80
N ILE A 100 -1.72 22.60 22.09
CA ILE A 100 -2.60 21.44 22.05
C ILE A 100 -3.71 21.63 23.09
N THR A 101 -4.96 21.55 22.65
CA THR A 101 -6.14 21.67 23.53
C THR A 101 -6.86 20.36 23.75
N VAL A 102 -6.81 19.45 22.77
CA VAL A 102 -7.42 18.11 22.84
C VAL A 102 -6.54 17.13 22.09
N VAL A 103 -6.39 15.93 22.63
CA VAL A 103 -5.89 14.75 21.90
C VAL A 103 -7.00 13.70 21.87
N GLY A 104 -7.54 13.46 20.68
CA GLY A 104 -8.57 12.45 20.42
C GLY A 104 -7.98 11.19 19.80
N LEU A 105 -8.43 10.03 20.26
CA LEU A 105 -8.18 8.73 19.64
C LEU A 105 -9.51 8.04 19.35
N TYR A 106 -9.72 7.65 18.10
CA TYR A 106 -10.84 6.79 17.71
C TYR A 106 -10.31 5.45 17.18
N GLY A 107 -10.89 4.34 17.63
CA GLY A 107 -10.51 3.01 17.16
C GLY A 107 -11.45 1.94 17.71
N LYS A 108 -11.65 0.86 16.94
CA LYS A 108 -12.53 -0.27 17.33
C LYS A 108 -13.94 0.15 17.79
N GLY A 109 -14.47 1.25 17.25
CA GLY A 109 -15.81 1.76 17.59
C GLY A 109 -15.89 2.60 18.87
N ALA A 110 -14.77 2.92 19.52
CA ALA A 110 -14.72 3.75 20.72
C ALA A 110 -13.84 4.98 20.52
N SER A 111 -14.15 6.06 21.25
CA SER A 111 -13.38 7.30 21.26
C SER A 111 -12.86 7.61 22.67
N HIS A 112 -11.62 8.07 22.76
CA HIS A 112 -10.99 8.56 24.00
C HIS A 112 -10.41 9.95 23.76
N HIS A 113 -10.66 10.90 24.66
CA HIS A 113 -10.24 12.29 24.53
C HIS A 113 -9.54 12.71 25.81
N TRP A 114 -8.35 13.32 25.68
CA TRP A 114 -7.55 13.86 26.77
C TRP A 114 -7.37 15.37 26.59
#